data_AF-A0A836RI90-F1
#
_entry.id   AF-A0A836RI90-F1
#
_cell.length_a   1.000
_cell.length_b   1.000
_cell.length_c   1.000
_cell.angle_alpha   90.00
_cell.angle_beta   90.00
_cell.angle_gamma   90.00
#
_symmetry.space_group_name_H-M   'P 1'
#
loop_
_entity.id
_entity.type
_entity.pdbx_description
1 polymer ?
#
loop_
_entity_poly.entity_id
_entity_poly.type
_entity_poly.pdbx_seq_one_letter_code
_entity_poly.pdbx_strand_id
1 'polypeptide(L)'
;MCETTRFSVPMASVLVCCSCCWPVFGQKVNYDESKVPAYTLPDPLVALDGRRVTTPQMWLEVRRPEILELFRTHVYGHSPGKPAGLWFELLEQDEHALDGKAVRKQVRVHFMPGKTGPKKDLLIYLPRHAKRPVPTFMALNFMGNHSIHADPGIILSDAWMRNRPGMGIVKNRATEKSRGCSARRWAVDLILEHGYGLATAYYGDIDPDYDDG
;
A
#
# COMPACT_ATOMS: atom_id res chain seq x y z
N MET A 1 -47.53 5.73 -71.69
CA MET A 1 -46.61 6.88 -71.61
C MET A 1 -46.76 7.48 -70.22
N CYS A 2 -45.84 7.13 -69.33
CA CYS A 2 -45.65 7.82 -68.06
C CYS A 2 -44.25 7.44 -67.60
N GLU A 3 -43.28 8.30 -67.88
CA GLU A 3 -41.86 8.10 -67.60
C GLU A 3 -41.61 8.14 -66.09
N THR A 4 -41.01 7.08 -65.58
CA THR A 4 -40.55 6.96 -64.20
C THR A 4 -39.17 7.59 -64.11
N THR A 5 -39.09 8.83 -63.64
CA THR A 5 -37.80 9.52 -63.45
C THR A 5 -37.18 9.06 -62.13
N ARG A 6 -36.11 8.25 -62.22
CA ARG A 6 -35.27 7.86 -61.09
C ARG A 6 -34.38 9.04 -60.69
N PHE A 7 -34.55 9.56 -59.48
CA PHE A 7 -33.57 10.46 -58.86
C PHE A 7 -32.48 9.62 -58.18
N SER A 8 -31.27 9.64 -58.76
CA SER A 8 -30.05 9.13 -58.15
C SER A 8 -29.42 10.23 -57.29
N VAL A 9 -29.38 10.03 -55.97
CA VAL A 9 -28.59 10.87 -55.05
C VAL A 9 -27.25 10.16 -54.83
N PRO A 10 -26.10 10.75 -55.20
CA PRO A 10 -24.81 10.15 -54.91
C PRO A 10 -24.49 10.32 -53.42
N MET A 11 -24.18 9.18 -52.81
CA MET A 11 -23.70 9.01 -51.44
C MET A 11 -22.27 9.56 -51.34
N ALA A 12 -22.11 10.76 -50.78
CA ALA A 12 -20.79 11.31 -50.45
C ALA A 12 -20.46 10.99 -48.98
N SER A 13 -19.87 9.81 -48.77
CA SER A 13 -19.27 9.43 -47.49
C SER A 13 -18.01 10.25 -47.25
N VAL A 14 -18.10 11.31 -46.43
CA VAL A 14 -16.92 12.01 -45.90
C VAL A 14 -16.46 11.25 -44.66
N LEU A 15 -15.53 10.32 -44.87
CA LEU A 15 -14.77 9.66 -43.82
C LEU A 15 -13.69 10.64 -43.34
N VAL A 16 -13.99 11.46 -42.34
CA VAL A 16 -12.95 12.20 -41.60
C VAL A 16 -12.27 11.20 -40.67
N CYS A 17 -11.27 10.50 -41.19
CA CYS A 17 -10.35 9.72 -40.40
C CYS A 17 -9.42 10.70 -39.66
N CYS A 18 -9.88 11.23 -38.53
CA CYS A 18 -9.08 12.07 -37.66
C CYS A 18 -8.14 11.16 -36.85
N SER A 19 -7.12 10.62 -37.54
CA SER A 19 -5.98 9.95 -36.91
C SER A 19 -5.09 10.98 -36.22
N CYS A 20 -5.61 11.58 -35.14
CA CYS A 20 -4.76 12.17 -34.11
C CYS A 20 -4.31 11.02 -33.19
N CYS A 21 -3.39 10.18 -33.69
CA CYS A 21 -2.49 9.47 -32.80
C CYS A 21 -1.64 10.53 -32.10
N TRP A 22 -2.11 11.06 -30.98
CA TRP A 22 -1.24 11.80 -30.09
C TRP A 22 -0.28 10.79 -29.48
N PRO A 23 1.02 10.85 -29.78
CA PRO A 23 1.97 10.07 -29.02
C PRO A 23 1.86 10.52 -27.56
N VAL A 24 1.48 9.60 -26.68
CA VAL A 24 1.64 9.77 -25.23
C VAL A 24 3.15 9.78 -24.98
N PHE A 25 3.77 10.94 -25.17
CA PHE A 25 5.11 11.17 -24.67
C PHE A 25 5.01 11.17 -23.15
N GLY A 26 5.49 10.10 -22.52
CA GLY A 26 5.69 10.08 -21.07
C GLY A 26 6.43 11.37 -20.68
N GLN A 27 5.82 12.15 -19.78
CA GLN A 27 6.37 13.46 -19.42
C GLN A 27 7.81 13.28 -18.96
N LYS A 28 8.75 13.99 -19.59
CA LYS A 28 10.14 14.01 -19.16
C LYS A 28 10.15 14.54 -17.73
N VAL A 29 10.68 13.74 -16.80
CA VAL A 29 10.70 14.10 -15.37
C VAL A 29 11.44 15.42 -15.21
N ASN A 30 10.78 16.40 -14.59
CA ASN A 30 11.37 17.69 -14.30
C ASN A 30 12.13 17.64 -12.96
N TYR A 31 13.42 17.99 -12.99
CA TYR A 31 14.27 18.15 -11.81
C TYR A 31 14.75 19.59 -11.62
N ASP A 32 14.26 20.52 -12.45
CA ASP A 32 14.68 21.92 -12.47
C ASP A 32 13.54 22.79 -11.94
N GLU A 33 13.75 23.39 -10.77
CA GLU A 33 12.76 24.23 -10.08
C GLU A 33 12.29 25.39 -10.96
N SER A 34 13.17 25.93 -11.82
CA SER A 34 12.81 27.04 -12.72
C SER A 34 11.75 26.66 -13.77
N LYS A 35 11.50 25.36 -13.97
CA LYS A 35 10.50 24.83 -14.90
C LYS A 35 9.20 24.40 -14.20
N VAL A 36 9.09 24.57 -12.88
CA VAL A 36 7.84 24.30 -12.16
C VAL A 36 6.81 25.34 -12.60
N PRO A 37 5.66 24.94 -13.17
CA PRO A 37 4.62 25.89 -13.54
C PRO A 37 4.02 26.53 -12.29
N ALA A 38 3.54 27.77 -12.40
CA ALA A 38 2.77 28.37 -11.32
C ALA A 38 1.46 27.58 -11.10
N TYR A 39 1.09 27.36 -9.84
CA TYR A 39 -0.15 26.70 -9.46
C TYR A 39 -0.73 27.31 -8.19
N THR A 40 -2.03 27.10 -7.98
CA THR A 40 -2.75 27.50 -6.76
C THR A 40 -3.28 26.24 -6.09
N LEU A 41 -2.98 26.07 -4.81
CA LEU A 41 -3.52 24.96 -4.03
C LEU A 41 -4.92 25.29 -3.51
N PRO A 42 -5.86 24.33 -3.49
CA PRO A 42 -7.12 24.47 -2.76
C PRO A 42 -6.84 24.74 -1.27
N ASP A 43 -7.57 25.68 -0.67
CA ASP A 43 -7.42 25.96 0.75
C ASP A 43 -8.03 24.80 1.58
N PRO A 44 -7.24 24.11 2.42
CA PRO A 44 -7.77 23.04 3.27
C PRO A 44 -8.79 23.54 4.28
N LEU A 45 -8.78 24.83 4.64
CA LEU A 45 -9.70 25.47 5.58
C LEU A 45 -10.85 26.21 4.90
N VAL A 46 -11.13 25.92 3.63
CA VAL A 46 -12.37 26.31 2.94
C VAL A 46 -13.13 25.05 2.58
N ALA A 47 -14.34 24.91 3.10
CA ALA A 47 -15.23 23.79 2.79
C ALA A 47 -15.70 23.81 1.34
N LEU A 48 -16.24 22.70 0.86
CA LEU A 48 -16.73 22.61 -0.53
C LEU A 48 -17.85 23.60 -0.85
N ASP A 49 -18.60 24.03 0.18
CA ASP A 49 -19.62 25.07 0.08
C ASP A 49 -19.07 26.51 0.14
N GLY A 50 -17.74 26.68 0.20
CA GLY A 50 -17.07 27.97 0.24
C GLY A 50 -16.94 28.60 1.63
N ARG A 51 -17.51 28.01 2.69
CA ARG A 51 -17.37 28.55 4.05
C ARG A 51 -15.97 28.30 4.59
N ARG A 52 -15.44 29.29 5.31
CA ARG A 52 -14.17 29.17 6.03
C ARG A 52 -14.36 28.31 7.29
N VAL A 53 -13.49 27.32 7.46
CA VAL A 53 -13.38 26.49 8.66
C VAL A 53 -12.64 27.28 9.74
N THR A 54 -13.31 27.59 10.83
CA THR A 54 -12.77 28.43 11.92
C THR A 54 -12.66 27.70 13.27
N THR A 55 -13.22 26.50 13.38
CA THR A 55 -13.22 25.71 14.63
C THR A 55 -12.79 24.26 14.40
N PRO A 56 -12.21 23.59 15.42
CA PRO A 56 -11.93 22.16 15.36
C PRO A 56 -13.17 21.30 15.08
N GLN A 57 -14.34 21.69 15.59
CA GLN A 57 -15.59 20.98 15.37
C GLN A 57 -16.00 21.00 13.90
N MET A 58 -15.95 22.17 13.26
CA MET A 58 -16.20 22.27 11.81
C MET A 58 -15.20 21.43 10.99
N TRP A 59 -13.93 21.39 11.40
CA TRP A 59 -12.95 20.51 10.76
C TRP A 59 -13.34 19.04 10.88
N LEU A 60 -13.64 18.56 12.09
CA LEU A 60 -13.92 17.15 12.36
C LEU A 60 -15.23 16.66 11.72
N GLU A 61 -16.27 17.49 11.75
CA GLU A 61 -17.63 17.10 11.35
C GLU A 61 -17.96 17.43 9.89
N VAL A 62 -17.30 18.43 9.30
CA VAL A 62 -17.59 18.88 7.93
C VAL A 62 -16.38 18.67 7.02
N ARG A 63 -15.29 19.41 7.25
CA ARG A 63 -14.21 19.50 6.25
C ARG A 63 -13.38 18.22 6.10
N ARG A 64 -13.09 17.53 7.20
CA ARG A 64 -12.34 16.27 7.18
C ARG A 64 -13.10 15.17 6.43
N PRO A 65 -14.41 14.94 6.66
CA PRO A 65 -15.21 14.04 5.83
C PRO A 65 -15.19 14.39 4.34
N GLU A 66 -15.33 15.67 3.98
CA GLU A 66 -15.26 16.12 2.58
C GLU A 66 -13.92 15.75 1.93
N ILE A 67 -12.80 16.09 2.59
CA ILE A 67 -11.46 15.79 2.07
C ILE A 67 -11.27 14.28 1.91
N LEU A 68 -11.70 13.49 2.90
CA LEU A 68 -11.63 12.03 2.80
C LEU A 68 -12.41 11.49 1.61
N GLU A 69 -13.59 12.05 1.34
CA GLU A 69 -14.40 11.64 0.20
C GLU A 69 -13.75 12.03 -1.13
N LEU A 70 -13.20 13.25 -1.25
CA LEU A 70 -12.44 13.66 -2.43
C LEU A 70 -11.28 12.71 -2.73
N PHE A 71 -10.53 12.30 -1.71
CA PHE A 71 -9.44 11.34 -1.87
C PHE A 71 -9.94 9.95 -2.28
N ARG A 72 -11.07 9.48 -1.73
CA ARG A 72 -11.68 8.19 -2.15
C ARG A 72 -12.16 8.22 -3.59
N THR A 73 -12.83 9.29 -3.99
CA THR A 73 -13.40 9.40 -5.34
C THR A 73 -12.35 9.63 -6.41
N HIS A 74 -11.32 10.43 -6.13
CA HIS A 74 -10.40 10.93 -7.16
C HIS A 74 -8.97 10.40 -7.08
N VAL A 75 -8.56 9.74 -5.99
CA VAL A 75 -7.15 9.34 -5.79
C VAL A 75 -7.00 7.86 -5.45
N TYR A 76 -7.58 7.40 -4.34
CA TYR A 76 -7.26 6.09 -3.76
C TYR A 76 -8.37 5.04 -3.92
N GLY A 77 -9.57 5.42 -4.35
CA GLY A 77 -10.72 4.52 -4.37
C GLY A 77 -11.39 4.35 -3.01
N HIS A 78 -12.53 3.66 -3.00
CA HIS A 78 -13.29 3.36 -1.79
C HIS A 78 -12.82 2.05 -1.19
N SER A 79 -12.24 2.10 0.02
CA SER A 79 -11.92 0.90 0.77
C SER A 79 -13.20 0.21 1.28
N PRO A 80 -13.30 -1.13 1.22
CA PRO A 80 -14.38 -1.85 1.87
C PRO A 80 -14.29 -1.70 3.40
N GLY A 81 -15.41 -1.95 4.08
CA GLY A 81 -15.44 -2.02 5.54
C GLY A 81 -14.63 -3.19 6.10
N LYS A 82 -14.57 -3.30 7.43
CA LYS A 82 -13.90 -4.43 8.11
C LYS A 82 -14.50 -5.77 7.63
N PRO A 83 -13.68 -6.74 7.18
CA PRO A 83 -14.18 -8.05 6.76
C PRO A 83 -14.91 -8.77 7.92
N ALA A 84 -16.09 -9.32 7.64
CA ALA A 84 -16.91 -10.01 8.64
C ALA A 84 -16.26 -11.29 9.18
N GLY A 85 -15.43 -11.96 8.37
CA GLY A 85 -14.75 -13.21 8.72
C GLY A 85 -13.32 -13.05 9.22
N LEU A 86 -12.94 -11.88 9.71
CA LEU A 86 -11.58 -11.61 10.19
C LEU A 86 -11.24 -12.44 11.44
N TRP A 87 -10.18 -13.25 11.40
CA TRP A 87 -9.68 -13.98 12.56
C TRP A 87 -8.14 -14.09 12.58
N PHE A 88 -7.59 -14.46 13.74
CA PHE A 88 -6.15 -14.43 14.00
C PHE A 88 -5.64 -15.81 14.44
N GLU A 89 -4.50 -16.23 13.90
CA GLU A 89 -3.81 -17.48 14.22
C GLU A 89 -2.39 -17.16 14.71
N LEU A 90 -2.04 -17.57 15.92
CA LEU A 90 -0.66 -17.50 16.39
C LEU A 90 0.15 -18.62 15.72
N LEU A 91 1.11 -18.26 14.87
CA LEU A 91 1.97 -19.23 14.18
C LEU A 91 3.18 -19.61 15.04
N GLU A 92 3.78 -18.62 15.69
CA GLU A 92 5.02 -18.78 16.46
C GLU A 92 5.10 -17.71 17.55
N GLN A 93 5.71 -18.07 18.68
CA GLN A 93 6.04 -17.16 19.77
C GLN A 93 7.32 -17.61 20.46
N ASP A 94 8.23 -16.66 20.69
CA ASP A 94 9.50 -16.85 21.38
C ASP A 94 9.65 -15.77 22.45
N GLU A 95 9.71 -16.19 23.71
CA GLU A 95 9.85 -15.31 24.89
C GLU A 95 11.28 -14.79 25.08
N HIS A 96 12.23 -15.25 24.27
CA HIS A 96 13.65 -14.96 24.41
C HIS A 96 14.32 -14.59 23.07
N ALA A 97 13.54 -14.12 22.11
CA ALA A 97 14.05 -13.67 20.83
C ALA A 97 15.10 -12.55 20.99
N LEU A 98 16.01 -12.46 20.01
CA LEU A 98 17.09 -11.47 19.98
C LEU A 98 17.96 -11.53 21.26
N ASP A 99 18.44 -12.73 21.61
CA ASP A 99 19.27 -12.99 22.80
C ASP A 99 18.60 -12.53 24.11
N GLY A 100 17.29 -12.75 24.22
CA GLY A 100 16.49 -12.38 25.39
C GLY A 100 16.09 -10.90 25.46
N LYS A 101 16.39 -10.09 24.44
CA LYS A 101 15.96 -8.68 24.40
C LYS A 101 14.47 -8.53 24.11
N ALA A 102 13.86 -9.47 23.39
CA ALA A 102 12.50 -9.35 22.89
C ALA A 102 11.64 -10.59 23.15
N VAL A 103 10.33 -10.37 23.22
CA VAL A 103 9.32 -11.37 22.90
C VAL A 103 8.97 -11.21 21.42
N ARG A 104 9.17 -12.24 20.61
CA ARG A 104 8.74 -12.29 19.21
C ARG A 104 7.41 -13.03 19.11
N LYS A 105 6.47 -12.50 18.33
CA LYS A 105 5.24 -13.19 17.94
C LYS A 105 5.04 -13.09 16.44
N GLN A 106 4.61 -14.18 15.82
CA GLN A 106 4.22 -14.22 14.42
C GLN A 106 2.76 -14.65 14.33
N VAL A 107 1.91 -13.73 13.88
CA VAL A 107 0.45 -13.88 13.87
C VAL A 107 -0.05 -13.78 12.45
N ARG A 108 -0.75 -14.81 11.98
CA ARG A 108 -1.45 -14.78 10.71
C ARG A 108 -2.83 -14.16 10.88
N VAL A 109 -3.12 -13.18 10.05
CA VAL A 109 -4.44 -12.55 9.93
C VAL A 109 -5.14 -13.14 8.72
N HIS A 110 -6.27 -13.79 8.94
CA HIS A 110 -7.12 -14.33 7.89
C HIS A 110 -8.27 -13.35 7.63
N PHE A 111 -8.49 -12.98 6.37
CA PHE A 111 -9.52 -12.00 6.00
C PHE A 111 -10.91 -12.63 5.76
N MET A 112 -10.98 -13.96 5.73
CA MET A 112 -12.19 -14.74 5.52
C MET A 112 -12.26 -15.90 6.53
N PRO A 113 -13.46 -16.49 6.74
CA PRO A 113 -13.57 -17.71 7.54
C PRO A 113 -12.76 -18.85 6.93
N GLY A 114 -12.16 -19.69 7.78
CA GLY A 114 -11.31 -20.80 7.34
C GLY A 114 -9.88 -20.36 6.98
N LYS A 115 -9.10 -21.29 6.41
CA LYS A 115 -7.64 -21.14 6.20
C LYS A 115 -7.21 -20.97 4.73
N THR A 116 -8.14 -21.04 3.79
CA THR A 116 -7.87 -21.04 2.35
C THR A 116 -7.98 -19.66 1.70
N GLY A 117 -8.51 -18.67 2.42
CA GLY A 117 -8.69 -17.31 1.91
C GLY A 117 -7.42 -16.44 1.98
N PRO A 118 -7.52 -15.18 1.53
CA PRO A 118 -6.44 -14.21 1.66
C PRO A 118 -6.00 -14.05 3.11
N LYS A 119 -4.68 -13.95 3.31
CA LYS A 119 -4.03 -13.94 4.61
C LYS A 119 -2.81 -13.02 4.57
N LYS A 120 -2.46 -12.46 5.72
CA LYS A 120 -1.17 -11.77 5.90
C LYS A 120 -0.51 -12.17 7.20
N ASP A 121 0.82 -12.18 7.22
CA ASP A 121 1.58 -12.53 8.42
C ASP A 121 2.13 -11.25 9.08
N LEU A 122 1.75 -11.05 10.35
CA LEU A 122 2.27 -10.01 11.21
C LEU A 122 3.46 -10.55 12.01
N LEU A 123 4.60 -9.87 11.92
CA LEU A 123 5.74 -10.04 12.83
C LEU A 123 5.68 -8.95 13.89
N ILE A 124 5.76 -9.33 15.16
CA ILE A 124 5.70 -8.44 16.31
C ILE A 124 6.90 -8.71 17.21
N TYR A 125 7.67 -7.67 17.52
CA TYR A 125 8.65 -7.67 18.61
C TYR A 125 8.17 -6.75 19.74
N LEU A 126 8.22 -7.26 20.96
CA LEU A 126 7.94 -6.51 22.18
C LEU A 126 9.18 -6.56 23.10
N PRO A 127 9.52 -5.47 23.80
CA PRO A 127 10.69 -5.47 24.69
C PRO A 127 10.45 -6.42 25.87
N ARG A 128 11.38 -7.35 26.11
CA ARG A 128 11.22 -8.44 27.08
C ARG A 128 11.02 -7.98 28.52
N HIS A 129 11.54 -6.81 28.86
CA HIS A 129 11.48 -6.22 30.19
C HIS A 129 10.15 -5.48 30.45
N ALA A 130 9.27 -5.34 29.45
CA ALA A 130 7.98 -4.69 29.63
C ALA A 130 7.07 -5.46 30.58
N LYS A 131 6.55 -4.76 31.60
CA LYS A 131 5.61 -5.30 32.59
C LYS A 131 4.15 -4.91 32.32
N ARG A 132 3.92 -4.06 31.31
CA ARG A 132 2.63 -3.49 30.92
C ARG A 132 2.59 -3.40 29.38
N PRO A 133 1.40 -3.24 28.77
CA PRO A 133 1.31 -2.95 27.34
C PRO A 133 2.21 -1.79 26.92
N VAL A 134 2.90 -1.93 25.79
CA VAL A 134 3.83 -0.92 25.26
C VAL A 134 3.27 -0.23 24.03
N PRO A 135 3.56 1.07 23.82
CA PRO A 135 3.33 1.71 22.53
C PRO A 135 4.10 0.96 21.44
N THR A 136 3.48 0.80 20.27
CA THR A 136 4.01 -0.05 19.18
C THR A 136 4.03 0.72 17.87
N PHE A 137 5.17 0.75 17.20
CA PHE A 137 5.28 1.22 15.82
C PHE A 137 4.74 0.14 14.88
N MET A 138 3.95 0.54 13.88
CA MET A 138 3.44 -0.37 12.86
C MET A 138 3.70 0.17 11.47
N ALA A 139 4.30 -0.65 10.60
CA ALA A 139 4.56 -0.30 9.21
C ALA A 139 4.57 -1.53 8.30
N LEU A 140 4.22 -1.35 7.03
CA LEU A 140 4.39 -2.39 6.01
C LEU A 140 5.86 -2.45 5.56
N ASN A 141 6.34 -3.65 5.26
CA ASN A 141 7.68 -3.86 4.72
C ASN A 141 7.65 -4.31 3.27
N PHE A 142 8.74 -4.05 2.54
CA PHE A 142 8.84 -4.25 1.10
C PHE A 142 9.30 -5.64 0.65
N MET A 143 9.91 -6.41 1.55
CA MET A 143 10.72 -7.58 1.17
C MET A 143 10.47 -8.76 2.10
N GLY A 144 9.25 -8.89 2.63
CA GLY A 144 8.90 -9.94 3.58
C GLY A 144 9.39 -9.63 5.00
N ASN A 145 8.69 -10.18 6.00
CA ASN A 145 9.02 -9.96 7.41
C ASN A 145 10.46 -10.38 7.74
N HIS A 146 10.95 -11.48 7.18
CA HIS A 146 12.33 -11.95 7.35
C HIS A 146 13.41 -10.94 6.92
N SER A 147 13.08 -9.96 6.07
CA SER A 147 14.06 -8.96 5.60
C SER A 147 14.36 -7.86 6.62
N ILE A 148 13.50 -7.67 7.63
CA ILE A 148 13.63 -6.53 8.56
C ILE A 148 14.69 -6.75 9.64
N HIS A 149 15.09 -8.00 9.88
CA HIS A 149 16.11 -8.37 10.86
C HIS A 149 16.76 -9.69 10.46
N ALA A 150 18.01 -9.94 10.87
CA ALA A 150 18.72 -11.20 10.60
C ALA A 150 18.26 -12.37 11.49
N ASP A 151 17.18 -12.21 12.25
CA ASP A 151 16.69 -13.20 13.21
C ASP A 151 16.26 -14.47 12.46
N PRO A 152 16.89 -15.63 12.71
CA PRO A 152 16.56 -16.88 12.03
C PRO A 152 15.17 -17.41 12.42
N GLY A 153 14.63 -16.98 13.56
CA GLY A 153 13.29 -17.38 14.03
C GLY A 153 12.14 -16.72 13.26
N ILE A 154 12.40 -15.70 12.44
CA ILE A 154 11.37 -15.14 11.56
C ILE A 154 11.01 -16.16 10.48
N ILE A 155 9.73 -16.41 10.25
CA ILE A 155 9.24 -17.28 9.19
C ILE A 155 9.56 -16.64 7.83
N LEU A 156 10.17 -17.40 6.92
CA LEU A 156 10.33 -16.98 5.53
C LEU A 156 8.96 -16.90 4.86
N SER A 157 8.71 -15.82 4.13
CA SER A 157 7.45 -15.64 3.39
C SER A 157 7.36 -16.65 2.24
N ASP A 158 6.18 -17.26 2.07
CA ASP A 158 5.82 -18.11 0.93
C ASP A 158 5.16 -17.31 -0.21
N ALA A 159 4.87 -16.02 0.02
CA ALA A 159 4.23 -15.12 -0.94
C ALA A 159 5.16 -14.77 -2.12
N TRP A 160 4.55 -14.27 -3.20
CA TRP A 160 5.29 -13.75 -4.34
C TRP A 160 6.07 -12.49 -3.93
N MET A 161 7.28 -12.35 -4.50
CA MET A 161 8.13 -11.20 -4.27
C MET A 161 8.79 -10.75 -5.57
N ARG A 162 9.06 -9.44 -5.72
CA ARG A 162 9.85 -8.95 -6.84
C ARG A 162 11.28 -9.48 -6.78
N ASN A 163 11.78 -10.05 -7.88
CA ASN A 163 13.15 -10.55 -7.97
C ASN A 163 14.18 -9.46 -7.63
N ARG A 164 15.06 -9.76 -6.66
CA ARG A 164 16.21 -8.94 -6.27
C ARG A 164 17.38 -9.84 -5.89
N PRO A 165 18.09 -10.43 -6.87
CA PRO A 165 19.15 -11.40 -6.59
C PRO A 165 20.24 -10.88 -5.64
N GLY A 166 20.61 -9.59 -5.76
CA GLY A 166 21.57 -8.95 -4.87
C GLY A 166 21.11 -8.81 -3.40
N MET A 167 19.83 -9.07 -3.12
CA MET A 167 19.24 -9.11 -1.78
C MET A 167 18.77 -10.53 -1.41
N GLY A 168 19.18 -11.56 -2.14
CA GLY A 168 18.83 -12.95 -1.86
C GLY A 168 17.41 -13.37 -2.29
N ILE A 169 16.65 -12.50 -2.96
CA ILE A 169 15.30 -12.82 -3.47
C ILE A 169 15.45 -13.30 -4.91
N VAL A 170 15.18 -14.58 -5.15
CA VAL A 170 15.38 -15.24 -6.45
C VAL A 170 14.15 -16.07 -6.82
N LYS A 171 13.83 -16.16 -8.11
CA LYS A 171 12.63 -16.84 -8.63
C LYS A 171 11.34 -16.41 -7.90
N ASN A 172 11.26 -15.12 -7.57
CA ASN A 172 10.15 -14.48 -6.88
C ASN A 172 9.81 -15.08 -5.51
N ARG A 173 10.83 -15.59 -4.82
CA ARG A 173 10.72 -16.22 -3.50
C ARG A 173 11.80 -15.69 -2.56
N ALA A 174 11.42 -15.63 -1.28
CA ALA A 174 12.35 -15.42 -0.18
C ALA A 174 13.36 -16.57 -0.12
N THR A 175 14.56 -16.29 0.37
CA THR A 175 15.52 -17.33 0.73
C THR A 175 16.15 -16.99 2.08
N GLU A 176 16.85 -17.94 2.67
CA GLU A 176 17.66 -17.68 3.87
C GLU A 176 18.65 -16.52 3.67
N LYS A 177 19.15 -16.33 2.44
CA LYS A 177 20.06 -15.22 2.10
C LYS A 177 19.38 -13.85 2.11
N SER A 178 18.05 -13.77 2.08
CA SER A 178 17.33 -12.50 2.15
C SER A 178 16.98 -12.06 3.57
N ARG A 179 17.37 -12.83 4.61
CA ARG A 179 17.21 -12.41 6.00
C ARG A 179 17.99 -11.12 6.27
N GLY A 180 17.33 -10.17 6.95
CA GLY A 180 17.95 -8.89 7.31
C GLY A 180 18.39 -8.01 6.14
N CYS A 181 18.06 -8.34 4.89
CA CYS A 181 18.54 -7.58 3.72
C CYS A 181 18.03 -6.13 3.68
N SER A 182 16.99 -5.82 4.46
CA SER A 182 16.41 -4.49 4.65
C SER A 182 16.63 -3.93 6.06
N ALA A 183 17.39 -4.59 6.94
CA ALA A 183 17.51 -4.23 8.35
C ALA A 183 17.94 -2.77 8.60
N ARG A 184 18.71 -2.15 7.70
CA ARG A 184 19.08 -0.72 7.80
C ARG A 184 17.87 0.23 7.88
N ARG A 185 16.70 -0.18 7.38
CA ARG A 185 15.46 0.61 7.38
C ARG A 185 14.59 0.35 8.61
N TRP A 186 14.97 -0.63 9.42
CA TRP A 186 14.20 -1.16 10.54
C TRP A 186 15.09 -1.21 11.77
N ALA A 187 15.09 -0.14 12.55
CA ALA A 187 15.90 -0.03 13.76
C ALA A 187 15.30 -0.86 14.92
N VAL A 188 15.16 -2.18 14.74
CA VAL A 188 14.47 -3.10 15.66
C VAL A 188 15.07 -3.00 17.06
N ASP A 189 16.39 -3.18 17.20
CA ASP A 189 17.08 -3.07 18.50
C ASP A 189 16.84 -1.71 19.16
N LEU A 190 17.02 -0.60 18.42
CA LEU A 190 16.87 0.75 18.94
C LEU A 190 15.43 1.00 19.45
N ILE A 191 14.42 0.56 18.69
CA ILE A 191 13.01 0.70 19.06
C ILE A 191 12.73 -0.05 20.38
N LEU A 192 13.21 -1.29 20.49
CA LEU A 192 13.03 -2.13 21.68
C LEU A 192 13.79 -1.59 22.90
N GLU A 193 15.02 -1.11 22.72
CA GLU A 193 15.84 -0.50 23.76
C GLU A 193 15.16 0.73 24.38
N HIS A 194 14.35 1.45 23.61
CA HIS A 194 13.58 2.60 24.07
C HIS A 194 12.18 2.24 24.62
N GLY A 195 11.89 0.95 24.80
CA GLY A 195 10.66 0.48 25.43
C GLY A 195 9.44 0.43 24.51
N TYR A 196 9.64 0.51 23.18
CA TYR A 196 8.58 0.42 22.19
C TYR A 196 8.51 -0.97 21.56
N GLY A 197 7.31 -1.38 21.16
CA GLY A 197 7.13 -2.52 20.27
C GLY A 197 7.32 -2.14 18.80
N LEU A 198 7.59 -3.15 17.97
CA LEU A 198 7.54 -3.04 16.50
C LEU A 198 6.63 -4.13 15.94
N ALA A 199 5.69 -3.75 15.08
CA ALA A 199 4.86 -4.65 14.30
C ALA A 199 5.03 -4.38 12.80
N THR A 200 5.12 -5.42 11.99
CA THR A 200 5.18 -5.27 10.54
C THR A 200 4.45 -6.41 9.81
N ALA A 201 4.02 -6.13 8.59
CA ALA A 201 3.54 -7.12 7.63
C ALA A 201 4.13 -6.80 6.25
N TYR A 202 4.31 -7.83 5.43
CA TYR A 202 4.70 -7.66 4.05
C TYR A 202 3.52 -7.13 3.23
N TYR A 203 3.72 -6.04 2.47
CA TYR A 203 2.60 -5.49 1.67
C TYR A 203 2.12 -6.47 0.59
N GLY A 204 3.01 -7.34 0.07
CA GLY A 204 2.66 -8.33 -0.95
C GLY A 204 1.80 -9.49 -0.44
N ASP A 205 1.58 -9.62 0.87
CA ASP A 205 0.54 -10.49 1.43
C ASP A 205 -0.87 -9.89 1.26
N ILE A 206 -0.96 -8.56 1.07
CA ILE A 206 -2.22 -7.84 0.88
C ILE A 206 -2.51 -7.76 -0.62
N ASP A 207 -1.57 -7.18 -1.36
CA ASP A 207 -1.64 -7.03 -2.81
C ASP A 207 -0.20 -6.92 -3.37
N PRO A 208 0.23 -7.83 -4.26
CA PRO A 208 1.59 -7.84 -4.78
C PRO A 208 1.83 -6.72 -5.81
N ASP A 209 2.91 -5.96 -5.66
CA ASP A 209 3.29 -4.85 -6.56
C ASP A 209 3.98 -5.39 -7.82
N TYR A 210 3.16 -5.97 -8.70
CA TYR A 210 3.46 -6.18 -10.10
C TYR A 210 2.26 -5.80 -10.95
N ASP A 211 2.51 -5.50 -12.21
CA ASP A 211 1.46 -5.10 -13.14
C ASP A 211 0.69 -6.34 -13.61
N ASP A 212 -0.51 -6.53 -13.08
CA ASP A 212 -1.47 -7.55 -13.53
C ASP A 212 -2.84 -6.98 -13.94
N GLY A 213 -2.89 -5.67 -14.21
CA GLY A 213 -4.05 -4.92 -14.70
C GLY A 213 -3.88 -4.41 -16.13
#